data_AF-A0A924SF65-F1
#
_entry.id   AF-A0A924SF65-F1
#
_cell.length_a   1.000
_cell.length_b   1.000
_cell.length_c   1.000
_cell.angle_alpha   90.00
_cell.angle_beta   90.00
_cell.angle_gamma   90.00
#
_symmetry.space_group_name_H-M   'P 1'
#
loop_
_entity.id
_entity.type
_entity.pdbx_description
1 polymer ?
#
loop_
_entity_poly.entity_id
_entity_poly.type
_entity_poly.pdbx_seq_one_letter_code
_entity_poly.pdbx_strand_id
1 'polypeptide(L)'
;SGGALTIVTATGPGGAAVPGSLSSTGWASAGTLVPSSRYTVHATYRDSDGSTKTLDRTVVTTPPTATLKAFFYPRGTVGVGQPLIIRFDHRIDGAVARAAAIARLTVTTSPAVKGAWRFLDSYEAHFRPAKFWTPGTTMTARADLAGLRLPGTGTWGQAAAETATMRIGDALVSTVDITAHTMTVRKNGTVLRTVPVSTGRAKYPTKGGVHVVLTVEREHLYDSSTVGIPTASPDGYYEKLPYSMRISYGGAFVHANPATVRYQGRLNVSHGCINLSLADAKWFYEVSHRGDVVDIVHAAVGPVLYDPGMADWNYSWEAWQKGNLGG
;
A
#
# COMPACT_ATOMS: atom_id res chain seq x y z
N SER A 1 13.89 0.40 52.65
CA SER A 1 12.67 0.91 53.32
C SER A 1 13.13 1.79 54.48
N GLY A 2 12.62 3.02 54.58
CA GLY A 2 12.98 3.96 55.67
C GLY A 2 13.29 5.40 55.22
N GLY A 3 13.59 5.61 53.92
CA GLY A 3 13.90 6.94 53.38
C GLY A 3 12.91 7.45 52.33
N ALA A 4 12.76 8.76 52.22
CA ALA A 4 11.87 9.42 51.26
C ALA A 4 12.62 9.83 50.00
N LEU A 5 12.14 9.42 48.83
CA LEU A 5 12.68 9.86 47.55
C LEU A 5 12.41 11.36 47.36
N THR A 6 13.43 12.11 46.95
CA THR A 6 13.34 13.56 46.71
C THR A 6 13.49 13.92 45.24
N ILE A 7 14.38 13.22 44.53
CA ILE A 7 14.63 13.41 43.11
C ILE A 7 14.77 12.04 42.47
N VAL A 8 14.06 11.80 41.37
CA VAL A 8 14.29 10.63 40.53
C VAL A 8 14.36 11.06 39.08
N THR A 9 15.43 10.67 38.41
CA THR A 9 15.61 10.85 36.98
C THR A 9 15.90 9.50 36.34
N ALA A 10 15.43 9.31 35.12
CA ALA A 10 15.71 8.12 34.35
C ALA A 10 16.22 8.51 32.96
N THR A 11 17.21 7.77 32.48
CA THR A 11 17.75 7.89 31.12
C THR A 11 17.65 6.54 30.42
N GLY A 12 17.28 6.56 29.14
CA GLY A 12 17.15 5.39 28.29
C GLY A 12 18.30 5.23 27.30
N PRO A 13 18.10 4.38 26.28
CA PRO A 13 19.08 4.19 25.20
C PRO A 13 19.51 5.52 24.57
N GLY A 14 20.82 5.67 24.31
CA GLY A 14 21.38 6.91 23.76
C GLY A 14 21.34 8.11 24.70
N GLY A 15 21.05 7.91 26.00
CA GLY A 15 21.01 8.98 27.00
C GLY A 15 19.72 9.79 27.02
N ALA A 16 18.69 9.37 26.28
CA ALA A 16 17.41 10.06 26.22
C ALA A 16 16.74 10.12 27.60
N ALA A 17 16.33 11.31 28.05
CA ALA A 17 15.60 11.45 29.30
C ALA A 17 14.24 10.71 29.22
N VAL A 18 13.88 10.00 30.29
CA VAL A 18 12.59 9.33 30.42
C VAL A 18 11.67 10.21 31.26
N PRO A 19 10.60 10.76 30.68
CA PRO A 19 9.60 11.50 31.44
C PRO A 19 8.95 10.60 32.48
N GLY A 20 8.72 11.13 33.66
CA GLY A 20 7.99 10.44 34.71
C GLY A 20 7.72 11.34 35.90
N SER A 21 6.92 10.82 36.82
CA SER A 21 6.46 11.55 37.99
C SER A 21 6.82 10.79 39.25
N LEU A 22 7.27 11.54 40.25
CA LEU A 22 7.49 11.04 41.60
C LEU A 22 6.19 11.17 42.40
N SER A 23 5.82 10.12 43.10
CA SER A 23 4.73 10.07 44.08
C SER A 23 5.27 9.72 45.47
N SER A 24 4.39 9.68 46.48
CA SER A 24 4.73 9.24 47.83
C SER A 24 5.19 7.78 47.91
N THR A 25 4.88 6.96 46.91
CA THR A 25 5.19 5.52 46.89
C THR A 25 6.30 5.14 45.91
N GLY A 26 6.73 6.06 45.04
CA GLY A 26 7.81 5.81 44.08
C GLY A 26 7.75 6.72 42.86
N TRP A 27 8.66 6.49 41.92
CA TRP A 27 8.65 7.17 40.62
C TRP A 27 8.11 6.24 39.54
N ALA A 28 7.30 6.77 38.64
CA ALA A 28 6.75 6.04 37.50
C ALA A 28 7.03 6.79 36.19
N SER A 29 7.45 6.05 35.17
CA SER A 29 7.60 6.61 33.82
C SER A 29 6.23 7.02 33.27
N ALA A 30 6.13 8.22 32.71
CA ALA A 30 4.95 8.71 32.01
C ALA A 30 4.89 8.21 30.56
N GLY A 31 6.04 7.81 30.02
CA GLY A 31 6.18 7.25 28.67
C GLY A 31 6.27 5.72 28.66
N THR A 32 6.02 5.11 27.50
CA THR A 32 6.27 3.68 27.31
C THR A 32 7.77 3.43 27.15
N LEU A 33 8.31 2.49 27.92
CA LEU A 33 9.71 2.07 27.79
C LEU A 33 9.88 1.10 26.62
N VAL A 34 10.87 1.36 25.76
CA VAL A 34 11.25 0.47 24.65
C VAL A 34 11.70 -0.89 25.19
N PRO A 35 11.28 -2.02 24.61
CA PRO A 35 11.72 -3.38 24.97
C PRO A 35 13.22 -3.62 24.77
N SER A 36 13.75 -4.67 25.39
CA SER A 36 15.16 -5.10 25.28
C SER A 36 16.17 -3.96 25.46
N SER A 37 15.85 -2.96 26.28
CA SER A 37 16.58 -1.70 26.38
C SER A 37 17.06 -1.46 27.80
N ARG A 38 18.26 -0.91 27.91
CA ARG A 38 18.86 -0.50 29.19
C ARG A 38 18.40 0.90 29.56
N TYR A 39 17.96 1.05 30.80
CA TYR A 39 17.65 2.34 31.43
C TYR A 39 18.46 2.49 32.71
N THR A 40 18.94 3.70 32.97
CA THR A 40 19.58 4.07 34.23
C THR A 40 18.65 4.99 35.01
N VAL A 41 18.35 4.61 36.25
CA VAL A 41 17.57 5.41 37.19
C VAL A 41 18.53 5.95 38.24
N HIS A 42 18.58 7.27 38.35
CA HIS A 42 19.28 7.97 39.41
C HIS A 42 18.26 8.52 40.41
N ALA A 43 18.38 8.10 41.66
CA ALA A 43 17.49 8.50 42.75
C ALA A 43 18.27 9.18 43.87
N THR A 44 17.80 10.32 44.33
CA THR A 44 18.21 10.95 45.59
C THR A 44 17.13 10.69 46.63
N TYR A 45 17.54 10.31 47.83
CA TYR A 45 16.62 10.07 48.94
C TYR A 45 17.18 10.61 50.27
N ARG A 46 16.28 10.93 51.19
CA ARG A 46 16.61 11.26 52.58
C ARG A 46 16.50 10.01 53.43
N ASP A 47 17.57 9.60 54.09
CA ASP A 47 17.61 8.41 54.94
C ASP A 47 17.04 8.69 56.34
N SER A 48 16.83 7.65 57.14
CA SER A 48 16.22 7.77 58.48
C SER A 48 17.02 8.61 59.48
N ASP A 49 18.33 8.75 59.24
CA ASP A 49 19.25 9.61 60.00
C ASP A 49 19.23 11.09 59.54
N GLY A 50 18.40 11.43 58.53
CA GLY A 50 18.29 12.76 57.95
C GLY A 50 19.33 13.08 56.87
N SER A 51 20.31 12.20 56.63
CA SER A 51 21.31 12.38 55.57
C SER A 51 20.70 12.23 54.17
N THR A 52 21.30 12.90 53.19
CA THR A 52 20.93 12.77 51.78
C THR A 52 21.86 11.78 51.11
N LYS A 53 21.30 10.77 50.44
CA LYS A 53 22.04 9.71 49.73
C LYS A 53 21.54 9.59 48.29
N THR A 54 22.40 9.07 47.42
CA THR A 54 22.09 8.80 46.02
C THR A 54 22.17 7.31 45.72
N LEU A 55 21.37 6.87 44.76
CA LEU A 55 21.30 5.49 44.30
C LEU A 55 21.18 5.46 42.79
N ASP A 56 22.11 4.76 42.14
CA ASP A 56 22.00 4.41 40.74
C ASP A 56 21.52 2.96 40.60
N ARG A 57 20.55 2.77 39.70
CA ARG A 57 20.04 1.46 39.32
C ARG A 57 19.96 1.35 37.81
N THR A 58 20.39 0.21 37.30
CA THR A 58 20.13 -0.16 35.91
C THR A 58 18.94 -1.09 35.87
N VAL A 59 18.01 -0.81 34.97
CA VAL A 59 16.88 -1.67 34.62
C VAL A 59 16.99 -2.06 33.15
N VAL A 60 16.76 -3.33 32.83
CA VAL A 60 16.65 -3.80 31.45
C VAL A 60 15.22 -4.24 31.21
N THR A 61 14.57 -3.64 30.21
CA THR A 61 13.22 -4.04 29.83
C THR A 61 13.23 -5.41 29.15
N THR A 62 12.15 -6.17 29.33
CA THR A 62 11.98 -7.47 28.69
C THR A 62 11.86 -7.34 27.17
N PRO A 63 12.08 -8.42 26.41
CA PRO A 63 11.79 -8.46 24.97
C PRO A 63 10.32 -8.19 24.64
N PRO A 64 10.01 -7.72 23.42
CA PRO A 64 8.63 -7.56 22.97
C PRO A 64 7.95 -8.92 22.77
N THR A 65 6.63 -8.97 22.93
CA THR A 65 5.85 -10.19 22.64
C THR A 65 5.92 -10.55 21.15
N ALA A 66 5.93 -9.54 20.29
CA ALA A 66 6.06 -9.69 18.85
C ALA A 66 6.77 -8.48 18.23
N THR A 67 7.37 -8.67 17.05
CA THR A 67 8.01 -7.61 16.28
C THR A 67 7.17 -7.28 15.05
N LEU A 68 6.76 -6.02 14.92
CA LEU A 68 6.11 -5.47 13.72
C LEU A 68 7.17 -5.19 12.65
N LYS A 69 7.00 -5.77 11.48
CA LYS A 69 7.81 -5.52 10.28
C LYS A 69 6.94 -4.91 9.19
N ALA A 70 7.60 -4.22 8.27
CA ALA A 70 6.97 -3.71 7.07
C ALA A 70 7.89 -3.84 5.87
N PHE A 71 7.31 -3.90 4.68
CA PHE A 71 8.04 -4.02 3.44
C PHE A 71 7.41 -3.13 2.37
N PHE A 72 8.25 -2.42 1.64
CA PHE A 72 7.82 -1.60 0.51
C PHE A 72 7.77 -2.41 -0.77
N TYR A 73 6.78 -2.13 -1.61
CA TYR A 73 6.66 -2.69 -2.95
C TYR A 73 5.80 -1.80 -3.88
N PRO A 74 5.87 -2.02 -5.21
CA PRO A 74 6.94 -2.73 -5.91
C PRO A 74 8.29 -2.00 -5.79
N ARG A 75 9.37 -2.71 -6.13
CA ARG A 75 10.71 -2.13 -6.28
C ARG A 75 11.09 -2.09 -7.76
N GLY A 76 12.00 -1.20 -8.13
CA GLY A 76 12.47 -1.06 -9.52
C GLY A 76 11.66 -0.05 -10.34
N THR A 77 11.60 -0.25 -11.65
CA THR A 77 10.94 0.66 -12.59
C THR A 77 9.48 0.26 -12.80
N VAL A 78 8.57 1.24 -12.76
CA VAL A 78 7.11 1.04 -12.86
C VAL A 78 6.46 2.18 -13.63
N GLY A 79 5.19 2.00 -14.00
CA GLY A 79 4.41 3.01 -14.70
C GLY A 79 3.89 4.14 -13.83
N VAL A 80 3.39 5.16 -14.53
CA VAL A 80 2.97 6.44 -13.95
C VAL A 80 1.76 6.34 -13.01
N GLY A 81 1.03 5.23 -13.04
CA GLY A 81 -0.08 4.93 -12.14
C GLY A 81 0.33 4.16 -10.88
N GLN A 82 1.59 3.73 -10.71
CA GLN A 82 1.95 2.89 -9.57
C GLN A 82 2.01 3.68 -8.24
N PRO A 83 1.17 3.39 -7.24
CA PRO A 83 1.40 3.90 -5.89
C PRO A 83 2.64 3.24 -5.27
N LEU A 84 3.30 3.93 -4.35
CA LEU A 84 4.25 3.29 -3.43
C LEU A 84 3.43 2.58 -2.36
N ILE A 85 3.63 1.28 -2.19
CA ILE A 85 2.87 0.47 -1.25
C ILE A 85 3.79 0.06 -0.09
N ILE A 86 3.28 0.13 1.13
CA ILE A 86 3.89 -0.49 2.30
C ILE A 86 2.90 -1.49 2.89
N ARG A 87 3.38 -2.71 3.14
CA ARG A 87 2.61 -3.75 3.81
C ARG A 87 3.27 -4.14 5.12
N PHE A 88 2.44 -4.23 6.15
CA PHE A 88 2.79 -4.63 7.51
C PHE A 88 2.48 -6.12 7.70
N ASP A 89 3.29 -6.80 8.51
CA ASP A 89 3.03 -8.21 8.87
C ASP A 89 2.04 -8.38 10.03
N HIS A 90 1.59 -7.27 10.63
CA HIS A 90 0.54 -7.22 11.64
C HIS A 90 -0.53 -6.20 11.25
N ARG A 91 -1.72 -6.37 11.82
CA ARG A 91 -2.83 -5.45 11.66
C ARG A 91 -2.52 -4.09 12.29
N ILE A 92 -2.77 -3.03 11.54
CA ILE A 92 -2.72 -1.63 11.93
C ILE A 92 -4.16 -1.09 11.93
N ASP A 93 -4.87 -1.42 13.01
CA ASP A 93 -6.27 -1.07 13.16
C ASP A 93 -6.46 0.21 13.97
N GLY A 94 -7.45 1.01 13.56
CA GLY A 94 -7.83 2.24 14.23
C GLY A 94 -6.97 3.45 13.90
N ALA A 95 -7.56 4.61 14.19
CA ALA A 95 -7.03 5.93 13.86
C ALA A 95 -5.61 6.18 14.36
N VAL A 96 -5.44 5.96 15.66
CA VAL A 96 -4.21 6.27 16.40
C VAL A 96 -3.06 5.39 15.91
N ALA A 97 -3.30 4.09 15.69
CA ALA A 97 -2.26 3.17 15.22
C ALA A 97 -1.83 3.51 13.78
N ARG A 98 -2.79 3.81 12.89
CA ARG A 98 -2.51 4.20 11.50
C ARG A 98 -1.74 5.51 11.41
N ALA A 99 -2.14 6.52 12.19
CA ALA A 99 -1.43 7.79 12.26
C ALA A 99 0.00 7.61 12.81
N ALA A 100 0.16 6.83 13.88
CA ALA A 100 1.47 6.53 14.45
C ALA A 100 2.37 5.77 13.47
N ALA A 101 1.83 4.84 12.69
CA ALA A 101 2.57 4.13 11.64
C ALA A 101 2.98 5.08 10.50
N ILE A 102 2.07 5.91 9.97
CA ILE A 102 2.37 6.87 8.89
C ILE A 102 3.41 7.91 9.34
N ALA A 103 3.39 8.35 10.59
CA ALA A 103 4.39 9.26 11.14
C ALA A 103 5.82 8.67 11.13
N ARG A 104 5.96 7.35 10.96
CA ARG A 104 7.25 6.65 10.80
C ARG A 104 7.69 6.48 9.36
N LEU A 105 6.90 6.96 8.40
CA LEU A 105 7.16 6.82 6.97
C LEU A 105 7.66 8.14 6.40
N THR A 106 8.74 8.07 5.64
CA THR A 106 9.27 9.21 4.88
C THR A 106 9.34 8.83 3.41
N VAL A 107 8.90 9.74 2.54
CA VAL A 107 9.00 9.60 1.08
C VAL A 107 9.65 10.86 0.52
N THR A 108 10.74 10.67 -0.21
CA THR A 108 11.43 11.72 -0.95
C THR A 108 11.29 11.46 -2.44
N THR A 109 11.01 12.50 -3.21
CA THR A 109 10.80 12.41 -4.66
C THR A 109 11.68 13.40 -5.40
N SER A 110 12.16 13.01 -6.57
CA SER A 110 12.90 13.87 -7.50
C SER A 110 12.36 13.69 -8.91
N PRO A 111 11.70 14.71 -9.51
CA PRO A 111 11.38 16.01 -8.93
C PRO A 111 10.46 15.92 -7.71
N ALA A 112 10.54 16.91 -6.82
CA ALA A 112 9.77 16.93 -5.59
C ALA A 112 8.27 17.11 -5.90
N VAL A 113 7.44 16.21 -5.36
CA VAL A 113 5.99 16.27 -5.45
C VAL A 113 5.36 15.90 -4.10
N LYS A 114 4.31 16.63 -3.74
CA LYS A 114 3.51 16.31 -2.54
C LYS A 114 2.65 15.08 -2.79
N GLY A 115 2.63 14.17 -1.82
CA GLY A 115 1.74 13.01 -1.82
C GLY A 115 1.12 12.79 -0.44
N ALA A 116 0.24 11.80 -0.35
CA ALA A 116 -0.41 11.42 0.90
C ALA A 116 -0.55 9.90 0.99
N TRP A 117 -0.47 9.40 2.23
CA TRP A 117 -0.69 8.00 2.57
C TRP A 117 -2.18 7.72 2.81
N ARG A 118 -2.65 6.55 2.37
CA ARG A 118 -3.98 6.02 2.69
C ARG A 118 -3.88 4.52 2.94
N PHE A 119 -4.50 4.03 4.01
CA PHE A 119 -4.65 2.58 4.20
C PHE A 119 -5.74 2.05 3.26
N LEU A 120 -5.51 0.95 2.56
CA LEU A 120 -6.58 0.26 1.82
C LEU A 120 -7.23 -0.82 2.68
N ASP A 121 -6.46 -1.44 3.57
CA ASP A 121 -6.95 -2.40 4.56
C ASP A 121 -6.20 -2.27 5.90
N SER A 122 -6.23 -3.28 6.74
CA SER A 122 -5.53 -3.29 8.04
C SER A 122 -4.03 -3.56 7.93
N TYR A 123 -3.52 -4.02 6.80
CA TYR A 123 -2.12 -4.39 6.61
C TYR A 123 -1.40 -3.50 5.61
N GLU A 124 -2.11 -2.71 4.83
CA GLU A 124 -1.53 -2.10 3.64
C GLU A 124 -1.90 -0.63 3.48
N ALA A 125 -0.88 0.20 3.24
CA ALA A 125 -1.03 1.62 2.94
C ALA A 125 -0.32 1.99 1.64
N HIS A 126 -0.95 2.89 0.89
CA HIS A 126 -0.52 3.36 -0.41
C HIS A 126 -0.18 4.84 -0.33
N PHE A 127 0.89 5.26 -1.01
CA PHE A 127 1.29 6.65 -1.18
C PHE A 127 1.26 7.04 -2.64
N ARG A 128 0.57 8.14 -2.94
CA ARG A 128 0.57 8.76 -4.28
C ARG A 128 0.40 10.29 -4.21
N PRO A 129 0.78 11.00 -5.29
CA PRO A 129 0.44 12.39 -5.51
C PRO A 129 -0.97 12.55 -6.07
N ALA A 130 -1.38 13.80 -6.27
CA ALA A 130 -2.71 14.16 -6.77
C ALA A 130 -2.99 13.70 -8.20
N LYS A 131 -1.94 13.67 -9.05
CA LYS A 131 -1.98 13.29 -10.46
C LYS A 131 -1.03 12.12 -10.68
N PHE A 132 -1.09 11.44 -11.84
CA PHE A 132 -0.10 10.43 -12.19
C PHE A 132 1.33 10.96 -12.08
N TRP A 133 2.26 10.06 -11.78
CA TRP A 133 3.66 10.41 -11.64
C TRP A 133 4.23 10.97 -12.94
N THR A 134 5.11 11.97 -12.83
CA THR A 134 5.90 12.43 -13.98
C THR A 134 6.93 11.35 -14.35
N PRO A 135 7.04 10.94 -15.63
CA PRO A 135 8.12 10.06 -16.09
C PRO A 135 9.50 10.52 -15.65
N GLY A 136 10.38 9.58 -15.30
CA GLY A 136 11.72 9.86 -14.78
C GLY A 136 11.77 10.18 -13.28
N THR A 137 10.62 10.31 -12.60
CA THR A 137 10.61 10.53 -11.14
C THR A 137 11.31 9.38 -10.42
N THR A 138 12.20 9.72 -9.50
CA THR A 138 12.77 8.75 -8.54
C THR A 138 12.14 8.98 -7.17
N MET A 139 11.67 7.90 -6.56
CA MET A 139 11.11 7.89 -5.22
C MET A 139 11.99 7.06 -4.29
N THR A 140 12.34 7.61 -3.14
CA THR A 140 13.00 6.89 -2.06
C THR A 140 12.10 6.90 -0.84
N ALA A 141 11.86 5.71 -0.28
CA ALA A 141 11.00 5.52 0.87
C ALA A 141 11.80 4.93 2.04
N ARG A 142 11.45 5.35 3.25
CA ARG A 142 11.99 4.83 4.51
C ARG A 142 10.85 4.60 5.49
N ALA A 143 10.86 3.44 6.15
CA ALA A 143 10.00 3.14 7.29
C ALA A 143 10.88 2.94 8.54
N ASP A 144 10.79 3.87 9.48
CA ASP A 144 11.52 3.82 10.75
C ASP A 144 10.58 3.46 11.91
N LEU A 145 10.32 2.16 12.02
CA LEU A 145 9.36 1.63 12.99
C LEU A 145 9.97 1.48 14.39
N ALA A 146 11.25 1.79 14.60
CA ALA A 146 11.93 1.58 15.87
C ALA A 146 11.21 2.30 17.03
N GLY A 147 10.81 1.57 18.06
CA GLY A 147 10.07 2.14 19.19
C GLY A 147 8.60 2.50 18.89
N LEU A 148 8.07 2.20 17.71
CA LEU A 148 6.62 2.22 17.48
C LEU A 148 5.99 1.06 18.25
N ARG A 149 4.96 1.34 19.04
CA ARG A 149 4.18 0.32 19.75
C ARG A 149 2.78 0.23 19.16
N LEU A 150 2.31 -0.99 18.89
CA LEU A 150 0.90 -1.22 18.59
C LEU A 150 0.10 -1.27 19.89
N PRO A 151 -0.92 -0.41 20.07
CA PRO A 151 -1.71 -0.39 21.29
C PRO A 151 -2.36 -1.75 21.58
N GLY A 152 -2.27 -2.22 22.82
CA GLY A 152 -2.98 -3.43 23.28
C GLY A 152 -2.38 -4.78 22.87
N THR A 153 -1.32 -4.83 22.04
CA THR A 153 -0.80 -6.12 21.52
C THR A 153 0.56 -6.53 22.09
N GLY A 154 1.30 -5.61 22.72
CA GLY A 154 2.69 -5.86 23.10
C GLY A 154 3.65 -5.97 21.90
N THR A 155 3.18 -5.64 20.69
CA THR A 155 3.97 -5.65 19.45
C THR A 155 4.73 -4.33 19.31
N TRP A 156 6.00 -4.43 18.94
CA TRP A 156 6.87 -3.28 18.72
C TRP A 156 7.52 -3.31 17.35
N GLY A 157 7.70 -2.15 16.74
CA GLY A 157 8.34 -2.03 15.45
C GLY A 157 9.80 -2.48 15.46
N GLN A 158 10.20 -3.11 14.36
CA GLN A 158 11.56 -3.55 14.13
C GLN A 158 12.54 -2.37 14.22
N ALA A 159 13.69 -2.61 14.86
CA ALA A 159 14.72 -1.59 15.03
C ALA A 159 15.41 -1.21 13.72
N ALA A 160 15.63 -2.19 12.83
CA ALA A 160 16.19 -1.93 11.51
C ALA A 160 15.13 -1.26 10.63
N ALA A 161 15.48 -0.12 10.04
CA ALA A 161 14.62 0.59 9.12
C ALA A 161 14.55 -0.13 7.76
N GLU A 162 13.35 -0.20 7.21
CA GLU A 162 13.11 -0.70 5.86
C GLU A 162 13.25 0.48 4.86
N THR A 163 13.90 0.24 3.73
CA THR A 163 14.05 1.25 2.68
C THR A 163 13.77 0.67 1.30
N ALA A 164 13.30 1.52 0.40
CA ALA A 164 13.11 1.14 -1.00
C ALA A 164 13.33 2.33 -1.93
N THR A 165 13.70 2.02 -3.16
CA THR A 165 13.75 2.98 -4.26
C THR A 165 12.90 2.45 -5.42
N MET A 166 12.07 3.34 -5.97
CA MET A 166 11.21 3.10 -7.11
C MET A 166 11.47 4.18 -8.17
N ARG A 167 11.50 3.79 -9.44
CA ARG A 167 11.67 4.72 -10.57
C ARG A 167 10.44 4.69 -11.45
N ILE A 168 10.02 5.86 -11.92
CA ILE A 168 8.89 6.00 -12.81
C ILE A 168 9.40 5.99 -14.24
N GLY A 169 8.94 5.00 -15.02
CA GLY A 169 9.27 4.84 -16.43
C GLY A 169 8.46 5.78 -17.34
N ASP A 170 8.37 5.40 -18.61
CA ASP A 170 7.53 6.09 -19.58
C ASP A 170 6.05 6.06 -19.16
N ALA A 171 5.28 7.07 -19.57
CA ALA A 171 3.85 7.11 -19.36
C ALA A 171 3.13 6.27 -20.42
N LEU A 172 2.76 5.03 -20.10
CA LEU A 172 1.81 4.24 -20.91
C LEU A 172 0.40 4.36 -20.32
N VAL A 173 -0.50 4.98 -21.08
CA VAL A 173 -1.91 5.18 -20.68
C VAL A 173 -2.81 4.66 -21.79
N SER A 174 -3.65 3.70 -21.46
CA SER A 174 -4.59 3.06 -22.37
C SER A 174 -6.01 3.50 -22.02
N THR A 175 -6.69 4.19 -22.93
CA THR A 175 -8.10 4.56 -22.74
C THR A 175 -8.98 3.52 -23.45
N VAL A 176 -9.83 2.84 -22.70
CA VAL A 176 -10.80 1.86 -23.21
C VAL A 176 -12.17 2.52 -23.24
N ASP A 177 -12.71 2.70 -24.44
CA ASP A 177 -14.06 3.21 -24.62
C ASP A 177 -15.01 2.04 -24.84
N ILE A 178 -15.89 1.81 -23.86
CA ILE A 178 -16.86 0.70 -23.86
C ILE A 178 -17.88 0.84 -25.01
N THR A 179 -18.22 2.08 -25.38
CA THR A 179 -19.23 2.37 -26.41
C THR A 179 -18.66 2.33 -27.81
N ALA A 180 -17.42 2.81 -27.98
CA ALA A 180 -16.72 2.74 -29.26
C ALA A 180 -16.07 1.37 -29.51
N HIS A 181 -16.03 0.49 -28.51
CA HIS A 181 -15.37 -0.82 -28.57
C HIS A 181 -13.89 -0.73 -28.99
N THR A 182 -13.18 0.28 -28.51
CA THR A 182 -11.76 0.48 -28.81
C THR A 182 -10.93 0.72 -27.57
N MET A 183 -9.64 0.39 -27.66
CA MET A 183 -8.62 0.80 -26.72
C MET A 183 -7.58 1.64 -27.46
N THR A 184 -7.40 2.88 -27.03
CA THR A 184 -6.36 3.78 -27.54
C THR A 184 -5.21 3.86 -26.55
N VAL A 185 -4.05 3.34 -26.94
CA VAL A 185 -2.83 3.30 -26.13
C VAL A 185 -1.94 4.48 -26.49
N ARG A 186 -1.59 5.28 -25.49
CA ARG A 186 -0.67 6.41 -25.61
C ARG A 186 0.61 6.15 -24.84
N LYS A 187 1.74 6.48 -25.44
CA LYS A 187 3.04 6.53 -24.77
C LYS A 187 3.54 7.97 -24.75
N ASN A 188 3.80 8.50 -23.56
CA ASN A 188 4.22 9.88 -23.34
C ASN A 188 3.30 10.89 -24.07
N GLY A 189 1.99 10.65 -24.01
CA GLY A 189 0.94 11.49 -24.63
C GLY A 189 0.70 11.24 -26.12
N THR A 190 1.58 10.53 -26.83
CA THR A 190 1.43 10.24 -28.26
C THR A 190 0.70 8.92 -28.47
N VAL A 191 -0.28 8.88 -29.38
CA VAL A 191 -0.98 7.64 -29.74
C VAL A 191 0.00 6.67 -30.38
N LEU A 192 0.21 5.52 -29.75
CA LEU A 192 0.96 4.41 -30.32
C LEU A 192 0.07 3.54 -31.20
N ARG A 193 -1.12 3.22 -30.70
CA ARG A 193 -2.05 2.31 -31.36
C ARG A 193 -3.46 2.49 -30.85
N THR A 194 -4.43 2.29 -31.74
CA THR A 194 -5.83 2.05 -31.39
C THR A 194 -6.18 0.64 -31.85
N VAL A 195 -6.71 -0.18 -30.94
CA VAL A 195 -7.06 -1.58 -31.21
C VAL A 195 -8.54 -1.82 -30.92
N PRO A 196 -9.22 -2.69 -31.71
CA PRO A 196 -10.58 -3.09 -31.41
C PRO A 196 -10.60 -3.98 -30.16
N VAL A 197 -11.61 -3.82 -29.32
CA VAL A 197 -11.79 -4.61 -28.09
C VAL A 197 -13.21 -5.14 -27.97
N SER A 198 -13.38 -6.21 -27.19
CA SER A 198 -14.68 -6.64 -26.68
C SER A 198 -14.60 -6.66 -25.16
N THR A 199 -15.47 -5.92 -24.47
CA THR A 199 -15.47 -5.85 -23.01
C THR A 199 -16.62 -6.67 -22.40
N GLY A 200 -16.89 -6.48 -21.11
CA GLY A 200 -17.87 -7.23 -20.34
C GLY A 200 -19.31 -7.03 -20.82
N ARG A 201 -20.04 -8.13 -20.99
CA ARG A 201 -21.47 -8.10 -21.35
C ARG A 201 -22.33 -7.51 -20.22
N ALA A 202 -23.57 -7.15 -20.51
CA ALA A 202 -24.47 -6.50 -19.54
C ALA A 202 -24.61 -7.24 -18.19
N LYS A 203 -24.59 -8.58 -18.20
CA LYS A 203 -24.63 -9.41 -16.98
C LYS A 203 -23.34 -9.30 -16.14
N TYR A 204 -22.20 -9.07 -16.79
CA TYR A 204 -20.87 -8.99 -16.17
C TYR A 204 -20.11 -7.77 -16.72
N PRO A 205 -20.59 -6.55 -16.42
CA PRO A 205 -20.08 -5.35 -17.06
C PRO A 205 -18.66 -5.05 -16.57
N THR A 206 -17.78 -4.66 -17.49
CA THR A 206 -16.46 -4.12 -17.14
C THR A 206 -16.61 -2.87 -16.28
N LYS A 207 -15.86 -2.81 -15.19
CA LYS A 207 -15.89 -1.67 -14.25
C LYS A 207 -15.22 -0.46 -14.90
N GLY A 208 -15.84 0.71 -14.77
CA GLY A 208 -15.30 1.96 -15.27
C GLY A 208 -14.21 2.53 -14.36
N GLY A 209 -13.61 3.63 -14.82
CA GLY A 209 -12.59 4.37 -14.09
C GLY A 209 -11.18 3.85 -14.31
N VAL A 210 -10.25 4.42 -13.54
CA VAL A 210 -8.83 4.18 -13.69
C VAL A 210 -8.45 2.84 -13.07
N HIS A 211 -7.79 1.99 -13.85
CA HIS A 211 -7.17 0.77 -13.36
C HIS A 211 -5.64 0.85 -13.51
N VAL A 212 -4.92 0.30 -12.54
CA VAL A 212 -3.46 0.16 -12.57
C VAL A 212 -3.11 -1.28 -12.94
N VAL A 213 -2.20 -1.46 -13.90
CA VAL A 213 -1.68 -2.78 -14.26
C VAL A 213 -0.89 -3.35 -13.07
N LEU A 214 -1.38 -4.48 -12.53
CA LEU A 214 -0.83 -5.14 -11.33
C LEU A 214 0.25 -6.15 -11.70
N THR A 215 0.00 -6.96 -12.72
CA THR A 215 0.90 -8.00 -13.24
C THR A 215 0.81 -8.05 -14.76
N VAL A 216 1.91 -8.50 -15.38
CA VAL A 216 2.01 -8.73 -16.83
C VAL A 216 2.51 -10.16 -17.04
N GLU A 217 1.66 -11.00 -17.62
CA GLU A 217 1.80 -12.45 -17.59
C GLU A 217 1.79 -13.01 -19.01
N ARG A 218 2.78 -13.83 -19.36
CA ARG A 218 2.85 -14.44 -20.70
C ARG A 218 1.70 -15.40 -20.94
N GLU A 219 1.29 -16.12 -19.90
CA GLU A 219 0.11 -16.97 -19.89
C GLU A 219 -0.54 -16.88 -18.50
N HIS A 220 -1.87 -16.85 -18.47
CA HIS A 220 -2.65 -16.88 -17.24
C HIS A 220 -3.72 -17.97 -17.33
N LEU A 221 -3.93 -18.70 -16.22
CA LEU A 221 -5.03 -19.64 -16.09
C LEU A 221 -6.23 -18.90 -15.49
N TYR A 222 -7.26 -18.72 -16.29
CA TYR A 222 -8.50 -18.09 -15.91
C TYR A 222 -9.44 -19.14 -15.32
N ASP A 223 -9.71 -19.02 -14.02
CA ASP A 223 -10.66 -19.86 -13.29
C ASP A 223 -11.79 -18.98 -12.74
N SER A 224 -12.98 -19.13 -13.30
CA SER A 224 -14.14 -18.32 -12.95
C SER A 224 -14.59 -18.47 -11.50
N SER A 225 -14.25 -19.59 -10.84
CA SER A 225 -14.62 -19.82 -9.44
C SER A 225 -13.91 -18.84 -8.51
N THR A 226 -12.72 -18.36 -8.89
CA THR A 226 -11.95 -17.36 -8.14
C THR A 226 -12.64 -15.99 -8.06
N VAL A 227 -13.58 -15.73 -8.96
CA VAL A 227 -14.42 -14.52 -8.99
C VAL A 227 -15.89 -14.80 -8.68
N GLY A 228 -16.18 -15.98 -8.10
CA GLY A 228 -17.51 -16.35 -7.63
C GLY A 228 -18.47 -16.89 -8.70
N ILE A 229 -17.97 -17.25 -9.89
CA ILE A 229 -18.76 -17.92 -10.93
C ILE A 229 -18.35 -19.39 -10.98
N PRO A 230 -19.19 -20.35 -10.53
CA PRO A 230 -18.84 -21.76 -10.58
C PRO A 230 -18.45 -22.20 -11.99
N THR A 231 -17.34 -22.93 -12.13
CA THR A 231 -16.81 -23.36 -13.43
C THR A 231 -17.78 -24.27 -14.19
N ALA A 232 -18.62 -25.03 -13.48
CA ALA A 232 -19.67 -25.87 -14.06
C ALA A 232 -20.97 -25.12 -14.43
N SER A 233 -21.06 -23.81 -14.14
CA SER A 233 -22.25 -23.02 -14.50
C SER A 233 -22.23 -22.66 -15.99
N PRO A 234 -23.38 -22.25 -16.58
CA PRO A 234 -23.42 -21.81 -17.98
C PRO A 234 -22.50 -20.63 -18.33
N ASP A 235 -22.11 -19.84 -17.33
CA ASP A 235 -21.17 -18.72 -17.48
C ASP A 235 -19.75 -19.04 -16.96
N GLY A 236 -19.52 -20.29 -16.55
CA GLY A 236 -18.24 -20.75 -16.03
C GLY A 236 -17.16 -20.84 -17.10
N TYR A 237 -15.91 -20.60 -16.70
CA TYR A 237 -14.74 -20.75 -17.57
C TYR A 237 -13.54 -21.29 -16.78
N TYR A 238 -12.77 -22.14 -17.45
CA TYR A 238 -11.50 -22.67 -16.96
C TYR A 238 -10.56 -22.81 -18.16
N GLU A 239 -9.83 -21.75 -18.47
CA GLU A 239 -9.05 -21.65 -19.71
C GLU A 239 -7.71 -20.96 -19.50
N LYS A 240 -6.69 -21.39 -20.23
CA LYS A 240 -5.37 -20.77 -20.20
C LYS A 240 -5.19 -19.90 -21.44
N LEU A 241 -4.99 -18.59 -21.24
CA LEU A 241 -4.87 -17.63 -22.33
C LEU A 241 -3.52 -16.88 -22.25
N PRO A 242 -2.91 -16.55 -23.40
CA PRO A 242 -1.64 -15.83 -23.43
C PRO A 242 -1.83 -14.32 -23.23
N TYR A 243 -0.73 -13.63 -22.92
CA TYR A 243 -0.59 -12.17 -22.91
C TYR A 243 -1.66 -11.47 -22.07
N SER A 244 -1.52 -11.55 -20.75
CA SER A 244 -2.51 -11.12 -19.77
C SER A 244 -1.98 -10.02 -18.86
N MET A 245 -2.64 -8.87 -18.86
CA MET A 245 -2.33 -7.75 -17.97
C MET A 245 -3.45 -7.66 -16.93
N ARG A 246 -3.15 -8.01 -15.68
CA ARG A 246 -4.13 -7.93 -14.58
C ARG A 246 -4.36 -6.47 -14.23
N ILE A 247 -5.61 -6.04 -14.17
CA ILE A 247 -5.99 -4.66 -13.83
C ILE A 247 -6.87 -4.57 -12.57
N SER A 248 -7.25 -5.72 -12.00
CA SER A 248 -8.10 -5.82 -10.82
C SER A 248 -7.86 -7.14 -10.08
N TYR A 249 -7.92 -7.12 -8.75
CA TYR A 249 -7.96 -8.34 -7.95
C TYR A 249 -9.34 -9.03 -7.99
N GLY A 250 -10.40 -8.30 -8.35
CA GLY A 250 -11.71 -8.84 -8.75
C GLY A 250 -11.72 -9.59 -10.09
N GLY A 251 -10.56 -9.79 -10.73
CA GLY A 251 -10.39 -10.71 -11.86
C GLY A 251 -10.53 -10.09 -13.25
N ALA A 252 -10.51 -8.75 -13.38
CA ALA A 252 -10.45 -8.11 -14.69
C ALA A 252 -9.02 -8.07 -15.25
N PHE A 253 -8.89 -8.39 -16.53
CA PHE A 253 -7.65 -8.37 -17.30
C PHE A 253 -7.85 -7.70 -18.66
N VAL A 254 -6.77 -7.16 -19.23
CA VAL A 254 -6.63 -6.99 -20.69
C VAL A 254 -5.88 -8.21 -21.22
N HIS A 255 -6.44 -8.98 -22.16
CA HIS A 255 -5.79 -10.20 -22.61
C HIS A 255 -6.17 -10.67 -24.02
N ALA A 256 -5.40 -11.62 -24.55
CA ALA A 256 -5.73 -12.31 -25.80
C ALA A 256 -6.99 -13.16 -25.63
N ASN A 257 -7.96 -13.00 -26.52
CA ASN A 257 -9.07 -13.94 -26.64
C ASN A 257 -9.44 -14.16 -28.12
N PRO A 258 -8.76 -15.10 -28.81
CA PRO A 258 -8.96 -15.34 -30.24
C PRO A 258 -10.39 -15.81 -30.58
N ALA A 259 -11.10 -16.44 -29.63
CA ALA A 259 -12.48 -16.89 -29.84
C ALA A 259 -13.48 -15.74 -30.00
N THR A 260 -13.10 -14.52 -29.63
CA THR A 260 -13.98 -13.33 -29.63
C THR A 260 -13.64 -12.28 -30.69
N VAL A 261 -12.67 -12.53 -31.59
CA VAL A 261 -12.23 -11.55 -32.59
C VAL A 261 -13.37 -10.99 -33.43
N ARG A 262 -14.37 -11.80 -33.80
CA ARG A 262 -15.56 -11.34 -34.55
C ARG A 262 -16.42 -10.30 -33.82
N TYR A 263 -16.28 -10.17 -32.51
CA TYR A 263 -17.00 -9.21 -31.66
C TYR A 263 -16.15 -7.99 -31.29
N GLN A 264 -14.83 -8.09 -31.37
CA GLN A 264 -13.93 -6.98 -31.01
C GLN A 264 -14.17 -5.80 -31.97
N GLY A 265 -14.41 -4.61 -31.41
CA GLY A 265 -14.81 -3.43 -32.18
C GLY A 265 -16.31 -3.32 -32.45
N ARG A 266 -17.15 -4.22 -31.91
CA ARG A 266 -18.59 -4.28 -32.25
C ARG A 266 -19.52 -4.64 -31.10
N LEU A 267 -19.11 -5.55 -30.21
CA LEU A 267 -19.98 -6.10 -29.18
C LEU A 267 -19.19 -6.51 -27.93
N ASN A 268 -19.78 -6.30 -26.76
CA ASN A 268 -19.23 -6.69 -25.47
C ASN A 268 -19.75 -8.08 -25.07
N VAL A 269 -18.87 -9.09 -25.07
CA VAL A 269 -19.25 -10.49 -24.81
C VAL A 269 -18.55 -11.13 -23.61
N SER A 270 -17.53 -10.48 -23.02
CA SER A 270 -16.70 -11.08 -21.97
C SER A 270 -17.40 -11.10 -20.60
N HIS A 271 -16.73 -11.68 -19.59
CA HIS A 271 -17.15 -11.67 -18.19
C HIS A 271 -16.60 -10.46 -17.39
N GLY A 272 -16.12 -9.42 -18.09
CA GLY A 272 -15.55 -8.21 -17.47
C GLY A 272 -14.15 -7.89 -17.97
N CYS A 273 -13.43 -8.86 -18.54
CA CYS A 273 -12.14 -8.64 -19.19
C CYS A 273 -12.26 -7.78 -20.46
N ILE A 274 -11.14 -7.21 -20.88
CA ILE A 274 -10.97 -6.52 -22.16
C ILE A 274 -10.28 -7.49 -23.11
N ASN A 275 -11.06 -8.06 -24.03
CA ASN A 275 -10.57 -9.03 -24.99
C ASN A 275 -9.92 -8.33 -26.18
N LEU A 276 -8.71 -8.78 -26.52
CA LEU A 276 -7.93 -8.38 -27.68
C LEU A 276 -7.73 -9.55 -28.65
N SER A 277 -7.36 -9.23 -29.89
CA SER A 277 -6.83 -10.22 -30.81
C SER A 277 -5.50 -10.76 -30.27
N LEU A 278 -5.05 -11.93 -30.72
CA LEU A 278 -3.77 -12.49 -30.28
C LEU A 278 -2.59 -11.54 -30.60
N ALA A 279 -2.61 -10.92 -31.79
CA ALA A 279 -1.57 -10.01 -32.22
C ALA A 279 -1.56 -8.71 -31.41
N ASP A 280 -2.74 -8.15 -31.12
CA ASP A 280 -2.84 -6.91 -30.33
C ASP A 280 -2.51 -7.15 -28.86
N ALA A 281 -2.90 -8.30 -28.29
CA ALA A 281 -2.53 -8.69 -26.94
C ALA A 281 -1.03 -8.90 -26.80
N LYS A 282 -0.39 -9.60 -27.76
CA LYS A 282 1.07 -9.77 -27.79
C LYS A 282 1.79 -8.43 -27.81
N TRP A 283 1.37 -7.54 -28.71
CA TRP A 283 1.93 -6.21 -28.80
C TRP A 283 1.73 -5.41 -27.50
N PHE A 284 0.53 -5.45 -26.92
CA PHE A 284 0.24 -4.73 -25.68
C PHE A 284 1.04 -5.27 -24.49
N TYR A 285 1.22 -6.60 -24.41
CA TYR A 285 2.10 -7.26 -23.45
C TYR A 285 3.57 -6.81 -23.58
N GLU A 286 4.07 -6.63 -24.80
CA GLU A 286 5.46 -6.20 -25.05
C GLU A 286 5.74 -4.76 -24.64
N VAL A 287 4.73 -3.89 -24.67
CA VAL A 287 4.88 -2.47 -24.31
C VAL A 287 4.41 -2.13 -22.89
N SER A 288 3.63 -3.01 -22.25
CA SER A 288 3.06 -2.76 -20.93
C SER A 288 3.90 -3.35 -19.81
N HIS A 289 3.91 -2.66 -18.68
CA HIS A 289 4.51 -3.11 -17.43
C HIS A 289 3.65 -2.74 -16.23
N ARG A 290 4.01 -3.28 -15.07
CA ARG A 290 3.36 -2.94 -13.80
C ARG A 290 3.33 -1.42 -13.59
N GLY A 291 2.20 -0.91 -13.12
CA GLY A 291 2.01 0.52 -12.88
C GLY A 291 1.46 1.32 -14.05
N ASP A 292 1.35 0.73 -15.23
CA ASP A 292 0.69 1.39 -16.36
C ASP A 292 -0.80 1.57 -16.10
N VAL A 293 -1.40 2.50 -16.84
CA VAL A 293 -2.79 2.89 -16.64
C VAL A 293 -3.68 2.32 -17.73
N VAL A 294 -4.80 1.73 -17.33
CA VAL A 294 -5.94 1.40 -18.17
C VAL A 294 -7.15 2.19 -17.66
N ASP A 295 -7.52 3.25 -18.35
CA ASP A 295 -8.64 4.13 -18.01
C ASP A 295 -9.88 3.73 -18.81
N ILE A 296 -10.94 3.30 -18.13
CA ILE A 296 -12.13 2.74 -18.75
C ILE A 296 -13.27 3.76 -18.69
N VAL A 297 -13.68 4.25 -19.85
CA VAL A 297 -14.68 5.32 -20.00
C VAL A 297 -15.99 4.78 -20.58
N HIS A 298 -17.07 5.54 -20.34
CA HIS A 298 -18.43 5.19 -20.79
C HIS A 298 -18.93 3.82 -20.31
N ALA A 299 -18.43 3.35 -19.16
CA ALA A 299 -18.89 2.12 -18.54
C ALA A 299 -20.24 2.31 -17.83
N ALA A 300 -21.07 1.27 -17.83
CA ALA A 300 -22.37 1.26 -17.15
C ALA A 300 -22.27 1.17 -15.61
N VAL A 301 -21.11 0.74 -15.08
CA VAL A 301 -20.86 0.61 -13.65
C VAL A 301 -19.51 1.24 -13.29
N GLY A 302 -19.44 1.87 -12.12
CA GLY A 302 -18.24 2.55 -11.64
C GLY A 302 -17.15 1.60 -11.10
N PRO A 303 -16.01 2.17 -10.67
CA PRO A 303 -14.88 1.44 -10.10
C PRO A 303 -15.19 0.86 -8.71
N VAL A 304 -14.39 -0.13 -8.30
CA VAL A 304 -14.46 -0.74 -6.97
C VAL A 304 -13.39 -0.12 -6.07
N LEU A 305 -13.82 0.74 -5.13
CA LEU A 305 -12.90 1.58 -4.32
C LEU A 305 -12.15 0.85 -3.18
N TYR A 306 -12.31 -0.47 -3.07
CA TYR A 306 -11.54 -1.34 -2.17
C TYR A 306 -10.61 -2.30 -2.91
N ASP A 307 -10.66 -2.35 -4.24
CA ASP A 307 -9.73 -3.16 -5.05
C ASP A 307 -8.44 -2.35 -5.27
N PRO A 308 -7.26 -2.84 -4.84
CA PRO A 308 -5.99 -2.12 -5.07
C PRO A 308 -5.67 -1.80 -6.54
N GLY A 309 -6.25 -2.52 -7.51
CA GLY A 309 -6.13 -2.19 -8.93
C GLY A 309 -6.94 -0.96 -9.35
N MET A 310 -7.97 -0.58 -8.59
CA MET A 310 -8.91 0.49 -8.91
C MET A 310 -8.97 1.61 -7.85
N ALA A 311 -8.61 1.35 -6.61
CA ALA A 311 -8.87 2.26 -5.51
C ALA A 311 -8.10 3.58 -5.68
N ASP A 312 -6.80 3.49 -5.94
CA ASP A 312 -5.85 4.60 -5.87
C ASP A 312 -6.33 5.87 -6.57
N TRP A 313 -6.62 5.77 -7.87
CA TRP A 313 -6.89 6.93 -8.72
C TRP A 313 -8.36 7.23 -8.90
N ASN A 314 -9.27 6.41 -8.36
CA ASN A 314 -10.70 6.65 -8.40
C ASN A 314 -11.24 7.35 -7.14
N TYR A 315 -10.45 7.48 -6.08
CA TYR A 315 -10.72 8.46 -5.03
C TYR A 315 -10.40 9.88 -5.54
N SER A 316 -11.27 10.85 -5.23
CA SER A 316 -10.90 12.26 -5.32
C SER A 316 -9.66 12.53 -4.49
N TRP A 317 -8.85 13.50 -4.90
CA TRP A 317 -7.62 13.83 -4.16
C TRP A 317 -7.90 14.24 -2.72
N GLU A 318 -8.98 14.99 -2.49
CA GLU A 318 -9.42 15.38 -1.15
C GLU A 318 -9.79 14.17 -0.28
N ALA A 319 -10.56 13.21 -0.82
CA ALA A 319 -10.89 11.98 -0.12
C ALA A 319 -9.65 11.11 0.15
N TRP A 320 -8.69 11.11 -0.78
CA TRP A 320 -7.41 10.43 -0.59
C TRP A 320 -6.59 11.05 0.54
N GLN A 321 -6.44 12.39 0.55
CA GLN A 321 -5.68 13.13 1.55
C GLN A 321 -6.27 13.06 2.95
N LYS A 322 -7.60 13.13 3.07
CA LYS A 322 -8.28 12.88 4.35
C LYS A 322 -7.92 11.50 4.90
N GLY A 323 -7.58 10.57 4.00
CA GLY A 323 -7.22 9.21 4.33
C GLY A 323 -8.40 8.46 4.93
N ASN A 324 -8.07 7.37 5.62
CA ASN A 324 -8.98 6.63 6.48
C ASN A 324 -8.34 6.44 7.86
N LEU A 325 -7.77 7.53 8.37
CA LEU A 325 -7.14 7.61 9.69
C LEU A 325 -8.17 7.67 10.83
N GLY A 326 -9.43 7.28 10.62
CA GLY A 326 -10.46 7.21 11.65
C GLY A 326 -10.71 8.55 12.36
N GLY A 327 -11.55 9.37 11.73
CA GLY A 327 -12.16 10.59 12.23
C GLY A 327 -13.21 11.04 11.22
#